data_AF-A0A2E2B940-F1
#
_entry.id   AF-A0A2E2B940-F1
#
_cell.length_a   1.000
_cell.length_b   1.000
_cell.length_c   1.000
_cell.angle_alpha   90.00
_cell.angle_beta   90.00
_cell.angle_gamma   90.00
#
_symmetry.space_group_name_H-M   'P 1'
#
loop_
_entity.id
_entity.type
_entity.pdbx_description
1 polymer ?
#
loop_
_entity_poly.entity_id
_entity_poly.type
_entity_poly.pdbx_seq_one_letter_code
_entity_poly.pdbx_strand_id
1 'polypeptide(L)'
;MLSIWNFSYAHLPVELMCHRIGVVMNRPDEKKMSSKHCGFTLIELLVVISIVALLISILLPALGKARQTAYAAKCMSLLKQYGISNEIYTSINKGRYLPIRTNGGRHNWYANDAFRDNFGRPKRSAAGHWDWNRTFLCPTSRAQQEAYFTSNKEGSMPDSYGYNLSGLSSNLINKGIPTSQIIKPGKKMMFADGLHDRLARNKSDMYTHETMTNGGNQVIAYRHDGATNVTYYDGHAAREPRENVDWSIVQVDPSKLMWVLPQE
;
A
#
# COMPACT_ATOMS: atom_id res chain seq x y z
N MET A 1 -32.26 4.10 -31.68
CA MET A 1 -30.87 4.44 -32.07
C MET A 1 -29.94 3.40 -31.43
N LEU A 2 -30.06 2.17 -31.91
CA LEU A 2 -29.40 0.95 -31.40
C LEU A 2 -28.56 0.42 -32.56
N SER A 3 -27.25 0.55 -32.48
CA SER A 3 -26.31 -0.16 -33.35
C SER A 3 -24.89 0.09 -32.86
N ILE A 4 -24.16 -1.01 -32.61
CA ILE A 4 -22.72 -1.25 -32.84
C ILE A 4 -22.31 -2.37 -31.87
N TRP A 5 -22.56 -3.61 -32.30
CA TRP A 5 -21.76 -4.78 -31.94
C TRP A 5 -21.22 -5.33 -33.26
N ASN A 6 -19.97 -4.97 -33.57
CA ASN A 6 -19.22 -5.53 -34.69
C ASN A 6 -18.31 -6.62 -34.12
N PHE A 7 -18.68 -7.89 -34.29
CA PHE A 7 -17.76 -9.02 -34.18
C PHE A 7 -17.62 -9.65 -35.56
N SER A 8 -16.42 -9.51 -36.13
CA SER A 8 -16.02 -9.99 -37.44
C SER A 8 -15.81 -11.51 -37.38
N TYR A 9 -16.48 -12.23 -38.28
CA TYR A 9 -16.30 -13.65 -38.55
C TYR A 9 -15.04 -13.85 -39.41
N ALA A 10 -14.10 -14.65 -38.92
CA ALA A 10 -13.01 -15.20 -39.73
C ALA A 10 -13.30 -16.70 -39.98
N HIS A 11 -13.56 -17.01 -41.25
CA HIS A 11 -13.74 -18.35 -41.80
C HIS A 11 -12.41 -19.10 -41.91
N LEU A 12 -12.35 -20.35 -41.42
CA LEU A 12 -11.40 -21.37 -41.87
C LEU A 12 -12.16 -22.71 -41.98
N PRO A 13 -12.18 -23.38 -43.15
CA PRO A 13 -12.80 -24.68 -43.34
C PRO A 13 -11.77 -25.80 -43.16
N VAL A 14 -12.09 -26.84 -42.39
CA VAL A 14 -11.37 -28.12 -42.43
C VAL A 14 -12.42 -29.23 -42.48
N GLU A 15 -12.80 -29.58 -43.70
CA GLU A 15 -13.61 -30.76 -44.00
C GLU A 15 -12.80 -31.70 -44.92
N LEU A 16 -13.00 -33.00 -44.71
CA LEU A 16 -12.70 -34.13 -45.60
C LEU A 16 -11.24 -34.53 -45.87
N MET A 17 -10.78 -35.54 -45.11
CA MET A 17 -10.01 -36.64 -45.69
C MET A 17 -10.21 -37.91 -44.85
N CYS A 18 -11.33 -38.61 -45.08
CA CYS A 18 -11.56 -39.95 -44.52
C CYS A 18 -11.33 -40.98 -45.63
N HIS A 19 -10.10 -41.50 -45.71
CA HIS A 19 -9.71 -42.51 -46.68
C HIS A 19 -9.96 -43.91 -46.11
N ARG A 20 -10.73 -44.71 -46.86
CA ARG A 20 -10.90 -46.17 -46.69
C ARG A 20 -9.55 -46.88 -46.61
N ILE A 21 -9.28 -47.57 -45.49
CA ILE A 21 -8.53 -48.83 -45.48
C ILE A 21 -9.20 -49.75 -44.46
N GLY A 22 -9.80 -50.83 -44.96
CA GLY A 22 -10.30 -51.93 -44.13
C GLY A 22 -9.12 -52.78 -43.66
N VAL A 23 -8.94 -52.87 -42.35
CA VAL A 23 -8.16 -53.93 -41.70
C VAL A 23 -9.06 -54.52 -40.62
N VAL A 24 -9.55 -55.74 -40.88
CA VAL A 24 -10.20 -56.56 -39.87
C VAL A 24 -9.10 -57.08 -38.94
N MET A 25 -8.90 -56.42 -37.79
CA MET A 25 -8.10 -56.97 -36.70
C MET A 25 -9.03 -57.72 -35.73
N ASN A 26 -8.94 -59.05 -35.74
CA ASN A 26 -9.45 -59.87 -34.64
C ASN A 26 -8.65 -59.53 -33.37
N ARG A 27 -9.31 -58.93 -32.37
CA ARG A 27 -8.76 -58.85 -31.01
C ARG A 27 -9.12 -60.12 -30.25
N PRO A 28 -8.16 -60.75 -29.53
CA PRO A 28 -8.47 -61.86 -28.64
C PRO A 28 -9.29 -61.37 -27.44
N ASP A 29 -10.19 -62.23 -26.96
CA ASP A 29 -11.10 -61.99 -25.83
C ASP A 29 -10.42 -61.34 -24.63
N GLU A 30 -10.78 -60.08 -24.38
CA GLU A 30 -10.40 -59.35 -23.18
C GLU A 30 -11.20 -59.91 -21.99
N LYS A 31 -10.54 -60.69 -21.12
CA LYS A 31 -11.08 -61.05 -19.82
C LYS A 31 -11.44 -59.76 -19.07
N LYS A 32 -12.73 -59.43 -18.96
CA LYS A 32 -13.25 -58.35 -18.12
C LYS A 32 -12.80 -58.60 -16.68
N MET A 33 -11.74 -57.92 -16.24
CA MET A 33 -11.53 -57.71 -14.82
C MET A 33 -12.70 -56.88 -14.32
N SER A 34 -13.54 -57.48 -13.48
CA SER A 34 -14.57 -56.80 -12.72
C SER A 34 -13.91 -55.74 -11.84
N SER A 35 -13.76 -54.52 -12.36
CA SER A 35 -13.48 -53.37 -11.51
C SER A 35 -14.73 -53.13 -10.68
N LYS A 36 -14.72 -53.59 -9.44
CA LYS A 36 -15.73 -53.21 -8.46
C LYS A 36 -15.73 -51.69 -8.35
N HIS A 37 -16.63 -51.03 -9.05
CA HIS A 37 -16.91 -49.62 -8.83
C HIS A 37 -17.55 -49.50 -7.44
N CYS A 38 -16.77 -49.09 -6.44
CA CYS A 38 -17.33 -48.49 -5.24
C CYS A 38 -18.00 -47.17 -5.67
N GLY A 39 -19.33 -47.19 -5.79
CA GLY A 39 -20.11 -45.98 -5.97
C GLY A 39 -20.12 -45.20 -4.66
N PHE A 40 -19.78 -43.90 -4.73
CA PHE A 40 -19.99 -42.98 -3.62
C PHE A 40 -21.50 -42.80 -3.41
N THR A 41 -21.96 -42.87 -2.17
CA THR A 41 -23.35 -42.55 -1.85
C THR A 41 -23.56 -41.04 -1.87
N LEU A 42 -24.77 -40.61 -2.22
CA LEU A 42 -25.13 -39.19 -2.21
C LEU A 42 -24.97 -38.56 -0.82
N ILE A 43 -25.18 -39.36 0.23
CA ILE A 43 -25.01 -38.95 1.64
C ILE A 43 -23.53 -38.69 1.96
N GLU A 44 -22.61 -39.55 1.53
CA GLU A 44 -21.17 -39.34 1.76
C GLU A 44 -20.68 -38.05 1.11
N LEU A 45 -21.12 -37.76 -0.13
CA LEU A 45 -20.79 -36.51 -0.79
C LEU A 45 -21.36 -35.30 -0.02
N LEU A 46 -22.60 -35.42 0.47
CA LEU A 46 -23.30 -34.33 1.17
C LEU A 46 -22.65 -33.99 2.52
N VAL A 47 -22.21 -35.00 3.28
CA VAL A 47 -21.48 -34.79 4.55
C VAL A 47 -20.12 -34.13 4.30
N VAL A 48 -19.42 -34.49 3.23
CA VAL A 48 -18.11 -33.89 2.92
C VAL A 48 -18.26 -32.41 2.57
N ILE A 49 -19.19 -32.05 1.69
CA ILE A 49 -19.39 -30.65 1.33
C ILE A 49 -19.89 -29.82 2.51
N SER A 50 -20.67 -30.40 3.43
CA SER A 50 -21.16 -29.68 4.61
C SER A 50 -20.03 -29.36 5.59
N ILE A 51 -19.10 -30.30 5.80
CA ILE A 51 -17.91 -30.07 6.62
C ILE A 51 -16.98 -29.04 5.95
N VAL A 52 -16.74 -29.14 4.64
CA VAL A 52 -15.91 -28.17 3.90
C VAL A 52 -16.52 -26.76 3.96
N ALA A 53 -17.84 -26.64 3.77
CA ALA A 53 -18.54 -25.36 3.88
C ALA A 53 -18.41 -24.75 5.28
N LEU A 54 -18.54 -25.56 6.33
CA LEU A 54 -18.34 -25.12 7.71
C LEU A 54 -16.90 -24.64 7.94
N LEU A 55 -15.89 -25.37 7.46
CA LEU A 55 -14.49 -24.95 7.59
C LEU A 55 -14.19 -23.64 6.85
N ILE A 56 -14.68 -23.50 5.62
CA ILE A 56 -14.51 -22.28 4.81
C ILE A 56 -15.19 -21.08 5.49
N SER A 57 -16.36 -21.28 6.10
CA SER A 57 -17.10 -20.21 6.80
C SER A 57 -16.30 -19.56 7.93
N ILE A 58 -15.45 -20.33 8.62
CA ILE A 58 -14.58 -19.84 9.69
C ILE A 58 -13.26 -19.28 9.12
N LEU A 59 -12.76 -19.87 8.02
CA LEU A 59 -11.47 -19.50 7.44
C LEU A 59 -11.49 -18.14 6.71
N LEU A 60 -12.55 -17.85 5.96
CA LEU A 60 -12.66 -16.59 5.19
C LEU A 60 -12.55 -15.32 6.04
N PRO A 61 -13.30 -15.14 7.14
CA PRO A 61 -13.16 -13.95 7.99
C PRO A 61 -11.80 -13.87 8.68
N ALA A 62 -11.23 -15.01 9.09
CA ALA A 62 -9.91 -15.07 9.69
C ALA A 62 -8.81 -14.62 8.71
N LEU A 63 -8.88 -15.08 7.45
CA LEU A 63 -7.93 -14.71 6.41
C LEU A 63 -7.99 -13.21 6.08
N GLY A 64 -9.18 -12.60 6.11
CA GLY A 64 -9.34 -11.15 5.94
C GLY A 64 -8.58 -10.34 6.99
N LYS A 65 -8.73 -10.69 8.27
CA LYS A 65 -8.02 -10.04 9.39
C LYS A 65 -6.51 -10.28 9.33
N ALA A 66 -6.08 -11.49 8.99
CA ALA A 66 -4.66 -11.82 8.83
C ALA A 66 -4.02 -10.95 7.73
N ARG A 67 -4.70 -10.78 6.60
CA ARG A 67 -4.25 -9.94 5.48
C ARG A 67 -4.15 -8.46 5.87
N GLN A 68 -5.13 -7.93 6.60
CA GLN A 68 -5.07 -6.55 7.11
C GLN A 68 -3.89 -6.33 8.05
N THR A 69 -3.63 -7.29 8.94
CA THR A 69 -2.49 -7.25 9.87
C THR A 69 -1.16 -7.29 9.11
N ALA A 70 -1.05 -8.17 8.10
CA ALA A 70 0.14 -8.24 7.24
C ALA A 70 0.39 -6.93 6.49
N TYR A 71 -0.67 -6.26 6.03
CA TYR A 71 -0.54 -4.95 5.39
C TYR A 71 -0.13 -3.84 6.36
N ALA A 72 -0.66 -3.83 7.58
CA ALA A 72 -0.19 -2.92 8.61
C ALA A 72 1.29 -3.13 8.92
N ALA A 73 1.73 -4.38 9.09
CA ALA A 73 3.14 -4.71 9.31
C ALA A 73 4.03 -4.30 8.14
N LYS A 74 3.58 -4.48 6.90
CA LYS A 74 4.29 -4.00 5.70
C LYS A 74 4.46 -2.48 5.73
N CYS A 75 3.39 -1.72 5.97
CA CYS A 75 3.45 -0.26 6.01
C CYS A 75 4.37 0.25 7.12
N MET A 76 4.30 -0.36 8.30
CA MET A 76 5.20 -0.05 9.41
C MET A 76 6.68 -0.32 9.06
N SER A 77 6.96 -1.44 8.38
CA SER A 77 8.32 -1.75 7.90
C SER A 77 8.82 -0.74 6.86
N LEU A 78 7.96 -0.31 5.92
CA LEU A 78 8.30 0.72 4.94
C LEU A 78 8.59 2.07 5.60
N LEU A 79 7.75 2.50 6.53
CA LEU A 79 7.97 3.73 7.29
C LEU A 79 9.25 3.66 8.12
N LYS A 80 9.60 2.51 8.70
CA LYS A 80 10.88 2.29 9.37
C LYS A 80 12.06 2.46 8.40
N GLN A 81 11.96 1.91 7.19
CA GLN A 81 12.97 2.10 6.13
C GLN A 81 13.09 3.57 5.71
N TYR A 82 11.99 4.33 5.69
CA TYR A 82 12.03 5.78 5.41
C TYR A 82 12.72 6.56 6.51
N GLY A 83 12.49 6.22 7.79
CA GLY A 83 13.24 6.77 8.90
C GLY A 83 14.74 6.51 8.77
N ILE A 84 15.14 5.25 8.49
CA ILE A 84 16.54 4.88 8.27
C ILE A 84 17.15 5.66 7.11
N SER A 85 16.44 5.79 5.99
CA SER A 85 16.90 6.58 4.85
C SER A 85 17.10 8.06 5.21
N ASN A 86 16.28 8.60 6.11
CA ASN A 86 16.45 9.95 6.63
C ASN A 86 17.68 10.07 7.54
N GLU A 87 17.98 9.06 8.36
CA GLU A 87 19.23 8.99 9.14
C GLU A 87 20.48 8.90 8.26
N ILE A 88 20.41 8.14 7.17
CA ILE A 88 21.49 8.10 6.17
C ILE A 88 21.68 9.51 5.59
N TYR A 89 20.59 10.20 5.27
CA TYR A 89 20.66 11.58 4.77
C TYR A 89 21.27 12.55 5.78
N THR A 90 20.95 12.43 7.08
CA THR A 90 21.50 13.33 8.11
C THR A 90 23.01 13.20 8.21
N SER A 91 23.54 11.99 8.07
CA SER A 91 24.98 11.70 8.14
C SER A 91 25.79 12.41 7.05
N ILE A 92 25.21 12.59 5.85
CA ILE A 92 25.87 13.23 4.71
C ILE A 92 25.52 14.72 4.55
N ASN A 93 24.45 15.19 5.20
CA ASN A 93 23.93 16.54 5.04
C ASN A 93 24.03 17.39 6.32
N LYS A 94 25.23 17.46 6.90
CA LYS A 94 25.55 18.33 8.05
C LYS A 94 24.60 18.15 9.25
N GLY A 95 24.16 16.91 9.51
CA GLY A 95 23.30 16.59 10.64
C GLY A 95 21.88 17.16 10.53
N ARG A 96 21.38 17.38 9.32
CA ARG A 96 20.01 17.85 9.06
C ARG A 96 19.17 16.74 8.43
N TYR A 97 17.96 16.57 8.94
CA TYR A 97 16.95 15.72 8.32
C TYR A 97 16.55 16.24 6.94
N LEU A 98 15.97 15.34 6.14
CA LEU A 98 15.46 15.62 4.82
C LEU A 98 14.52 16.84 4.84
N PRO A 99 14.76 17.84 3.97
CA PRO A 99 13.80 18.90 3.74
C PRO A 99 12.51 18.35 3.15
N ILE A 100 11.36 18.85 3.63
CA ILE A 100 10.03 18.50 3.09
C ILE A 100 9.90 18.99 1.66
N ARG A 101 10.46 20.18 1.36
CA ARG A 101 10.50 20.78 0.03
C ARG A 101 11.92 21.19 -0.34
N THR A 102 12.33 20.94 -1.58
CA THR A 102 13.64 21.35 -2.11
C THR A 102 13.50 22.20 -3.37
N ASN A 103 14.62 22.82 -3.80
CA ASN A 103 14.71 23.65 -5.00
C ASN A 103 13.61 24.73 -5.10
N GLY A 104 13.43 25.52 -4.03
CA GLY A 104 12.41 26.58 -4.00
C GLY A 104 10.98 26.06 -4.07
N GLY A 105 10.74 24.81 -3.66
CA GLY A 105 9.42 24.18 -3.63
C GLY A 105 9.07 23.34 -4.85
N ARG A 106 10.02 23.09 -5.75
CA ARG A 106 9.83 22.31 -6.98
C ARG A 106 9.83 20.79 -6.75
N HIS A 107 10.48 20.31 -5.70
CA HIS A 107 10.47 18.89 -5.35
C HIS A 107 10.13 18.70 -3.88
N ASN A 108 9.54 17.57 -3.55
CA ASN A 108 9.21 17.17 -2.19
C ASN A 108 10.25 16.16 -1.65
N TRP A 109 10.19 15.81 -0.37
CA TRP A 109 11.14 14.88 0.27
C TRP A 109 11.33 13.57 -0.50
N TYR A 110 10.25 12.98 -1.03
CA TYR A 110 10.29 11.73 -1.80
C TYR A 110 10.90 11.86 -3.21
N ALA A 111 11.16 13.09 -3.64
CA ALA A 111 11.80 13.40 -4.92
C ALA A 111 13.29 13.70 -4.74
N ASN A 112 13.78 13.75 -3.49
CA ASN A 112 15.17 13.97 -3.16
C ASN A 112 16.02 12.78 -3.65
N ASP A 113 17.10 13.08 -4.38
CA ASP A 113 17.90 12.05 -5.04
C ASP A 113 18.63 11.16 -4.03
N ALA A 114 19.17 11.73 -2.94
CA ALA A 114 19.82 10.95 -1.88
C ALA A 114 18.82 10.03 -1.15
N PHE A 115 17.58 10.48 -0.95
CA PHE A 115 16.54 9.63 -0.38
C PHE A 115 16.16 8.49 -1.33
N ARG A 116 16.00 8.77 -2.63
CA ARG A 116 15.61 7.79 -3.66
C ARG A 116 16.71 6.76 -3.95
N ASP A 117 17.97 7.16 -3.86
CA ASP A 117 19.12 6.26 -4.09
C ASP A 117 19.13 5.10 -3.08
N ASN A 118 18.65 5.32 -1.86
CA ASN A 118 18.53 4.27 -0.83
C ASN A 118 17.51 3.17 -1.19
N PHE A 119 16.66 3.40 -2.20
CA PHE A 119 15.64 2.45 -2.67
C PHE A 119 15.92 1.91 -4.08
N GLY A 120 17.16 2.01 -4.56
CA GLY A 120 17.59 1.41 -5.82
C GLY A 120 17.13 2.16 -7.08
N ARG A 121 16.87 3.47 -6.96
CA ARG A 121 16.53 4.38 -8.08
C ARG A 121 15.28 4.01 -8.88
N PRO A 122 14.06 4.35 -8.42
CA PRO A 122 12.95 4.47 -9.36
C PRO A 122 13.34 5.54 -10.40
N LYS A 123 13.34 5.19 -11.69
CA LYS A 123 13.64 6.14 -12.78
C LYS A 123 12.81 7.41 -12.57
N ARG A 124 13.42 8.60 -12.67
CA ARG A 124 12.64 9.83 -12.86
C ARG A 124 11.89 9.63 -14.16
N SER A 125 10.60 9.29 -14.07
CA SER A 125 9.75 9.29 -15.25
C SER A 125 9.69 10.73 -15.76
N ALA A 126 9.49 10.91 -17.07
CA ALA A 126 9.12 12.22 -17.60
C ALA A 126 7.75 12.71 -17.07
N ALA A 127 7.01 11.89 -16.31
CA ALA A 127 5.65 12.11 -15.87
C ALA A 127 5.52 12.76 -14.48
N GLY A 128 6.58 12.78 -13.66
CA GLY A 128 6.58 13.49 -12.38
C GLY A 128 7.50 12.88 -11.32
N HIS A 129 7.83 13.65 -10.29
CA HIS A 129 8.71 13.18 -9.21
C HIS A 129 7.98 12.39 -8.11
N TRP A 130 6.66 12.24 -8.21
CA TRP A 130 5.81 11.51 -7.26
C TRP A 130 5.70 10.01 -7.57
N ASP A 131 6.18 9.57 -8.74
CA ASP A 131 6.14 8.17 -9.17
C ASP A 131 7.12 7.30 -8.38
N TRP A 132 6.58 6.24 -7.76
CA TRP A 132 7.28 5.25 -6.97
C TRP A 132 6.73 3.84 -7.22
N ASN A 133 7.62 2.85 -7.13
CA ASN A 133 7.22 1.45 -7.26
C ASN A 133 6.23 1.08 -6.14
N ARG A 134 5.12 0.43 -6.52
CA ARG A 134 4.04 0.01 -5.60
C ARG A 134 4.52 -0.87 -4.44
N THR A 135 5.68 -1.49 -4.57
CA THR A 135 6.32 -2.25 -3.49
C THR A 135 6.59 -1.37 -2.26
N PHE A 136 6.96 -0.10 -2.49
CA PHE A 136 7.24 0.91 -1.46
C PHE A 136 5.98 1.70 -1.05
N LEU A 137 4.80 1.31 -1.50
CA LEU A 137 3.56 2.04 -1.23
C LEU A 137 2.61 1.21 -0.37
N CYS A 138 1.67 1.91 0.26
CA CYS A 138 0.64 1.31 1.09
C CYS A 138 -0.34 0.54 0.20
N PRO A 139 -0.44 -0.80 0.31
CA PRO A 139 -1.31 -1.59 -0.57
C PRO A 139 -2.80 -1.34 -0.29
N THR A 140 -3.13 -0.86 0.90
CA THR A 140 -4.51 -0.56 1.33
C THR A 140 -4.91 0.88 1.09
N SER A 141 -4.03 1.74 0.58
CA SER A 141 -4.44 3.10 0.22
C SER A 141 -5.41 3.04 -0.95
N ARG A 142 -6.61 3.56 -0.73
CA ARG A 142 -7.61 3.74 -1.78
C ARG A 142 -7.20 4.85 -2.75
N ALA A 143 -6.55 5.90 -2.27
CA ALA A 143 -5.98 6.93 -3.14
C ALA A 143 -5.00 6.34 -4.17
N GLN A 144 -4.19 5.33 -3.81
CA GLN A 144 -3.34 4.58 -4.77
C GLN A 144 -4.10 3.68 -5.76
N GLN A 145 -5.30 3.26 -5.38
CA GLN A 145 -6.12 2.34 -6.18
C GLN A 145 -7.02 3.10 -7.16
N GLU A 146 -7.49 4.28 -6.76
CA GLU A 146 -8.43 5.11 -7.52
C GLU A 146 -7.75 6.28 -8.25
N ALA A 147 -6.71 6.88 -7.66
CA ALA A 147 -6.00 8.01 -8.25
C ALA A 147 -4.77 7.53 -9.04
N TYR A 148 -4.67 8.01 -10.28
CA TYR A 148 -3.51 7.93 -11.14
C TYR A 148 -2.92 6.53 -11.29
N PHE A 149 -3.50 5.73 -12.20
CA PHE A 149 -2.62 5.05 -13.15
C PHE A 149 -1.90 6.16 -13.91
N THR A 150 -0.78 6.61 -13.34
CA THR A 150 0.25 7.30 -14.08
C THR A 150 0.49 6.45 -15.34
N SER A 151 0.61 7.08 -16.50
CA SER A 151 0.66 6.38 -17.80
C SER A 151 1.79 5.32 -17.88
N ASN A 152 2.71 5.34 -16.93
CA ASN A 152 3.82 4.42 -16.71
C ASN A 152 3.57 3.29 -15.68
N LYS A 153 2.34 3.09 -15.17
CA LYS A 153 1.96 2.01 -14.23
C LYS A 153 2.62 2.09 -12.84
N GLU A 154 3.15 3.24 -12.46
CA GLU A 154 3.74 3.46 -11.13
C GLU A 154 2.67 3.94 -10.13
N GLY A 155 2.96 3.84 -8.84
CA GLY A 155 2.11 4.46 -7.81
C GLY A 155 2.66 5.83 -7.37
N SER A 156 1.92 6.53 -6.52
CA SER A 156 2.21 7.92 -6.16
C SER A 156 2.56 8.05 -4.67
N MET A 157 3.82 8.31 -4.29
CA MET A 157 4.22 8.42 -2.88
C MET A 157 3.27 9.24 -1.97
N PRO A 158 2.84 10.46 -2.34
CA PRO A 158 1.99 11.27 -1.45
C PRO A 158 0.65 10.62 -1.14
N ASP A 159 0.16 9.67 -1.96
CA ASP A 159 -1.10 8.98 -1.67
C ASP A 159 -0.94 7.87 -0.61
N SER A 160 0.30 7.51 -0.23
CA SER A 160 0.57 6.51 0.81
C SER A 160 1.11 7.10 2.11
N TYR A 161 2.09 8.00 2.03
CA TYR A 161 2.87 8.44 3.19
C TYR A 161 3.17 9.93 3.12
N GLY A 162 3.25 10.56 4.29
CA GLY A 162 3.54 11.99 4.40
C GLY A 162 4.54 12.33 5.51
N TYR A 163 5.13 13.50 5.39
CA TYR A 163 6.12 14.04 6.34
C TYR A 163 5.46 15.04 7.29
N ASN A 164 5.67 14.94 8.61
CA ASN A 164 5.16 15.90 9.58
C ASN A 164 5.67 17.35 9.34
N LEU A 165 4.75 18.27 9.08
CA LEU A 165 5.01 19.70 8.86
C LEU A 165 4.72 20.56 10.11
N SER A 166 4.11 20.00 11.14
CA SER A 166 3.53 20.78 12.22
C SER A 166 4.58 21.46 13.09
N GLY A 167 4.46 22.79 13.25
CA GLY A 167 5.40 23.61 14.03
C GLY A 167 6.65 24.07 13.27
N LEU A 168 6.80 23.69 11.98
CA LEU A 168 7.96 24.06 11.18
C LEU A 168 7.81 25.42 10.51
N SER A 169 8.88 26.23 10.58
CA SER A 169 9.00 27.45 9.79
C SER A 169 9.30 27.14 8.32
N SER A 170 9.00 28.08 7.41
CA SER A 170 9.33 27.95 5.98
C SER A 170 10.81 27.66 5.73
N ASN A 171 11.71 28.15 6.58
CA ASN A 171 13.14 27.88 6.47
C ASN A 171 13.47 26.41 6.78
N LEU A 172 12.88 25.83 7.83
CA LEU A 172 13.08 24.42 8.20
C LEU A 172 12.46 23.46 7.18
N ILE A 173 11.30 23.82 6.63
CA ILE A 173 10.65 23.07 5.54
C ILE A 173 11.58 22.94 4.32
N ASN A 174 12.31 24.03 3.98
CA ASN A 174 13.13 24.09 2.78
C ASN A 174 14.58 23.61 2.97
N LYS A 175 15.15 23.76 4.17
CA LYS A 175 16.55 23.42 4.47
C LYS A 175 16.72 22.14 5.28
N GLY A 176 15.62 21.56 5.75
CA GLY A 176 15.65 20.42 6.66
C GLY A 176 15.88 20.86 8.11
N ILE A 177 15.48 20.00 9.03
CA ILE A 177 15.51 20.27 10.47
C ILE A 177 16.85 19.80 11.02
N PRO A 178 17.63 20.65 11.71
CA PRO A 178 18.82 20.21 12.43
C PRO A 178 18.44 19.16 13.48
N THR A 179 19.21 18.09 13.59
CA THR A 179 19.03 17.04 14.61
C THR A 179 18.97 17.63 16.03
N SER A 180 19.76 18.67 16.30
CA SER A 180 19.78 19.38 17.59
C SER A 180 18.49 20.11 17.96
N GLN A 181 17.59 20.40 16.99
CA GLN A 181 16.31 21.06 17.26
C GLN A 181 15.20 20.07 17.64
N ILE A 182 15.43 18.76 17.52
CA ILE A 182 14.44 17.75 17.87
C ILE A 182 14.60 17.34 19.34
N ILE A 183 13.83 17.98 20.21
CA ILE A 183 13.74 17.59 21.63
C ILE A 183 12.78 16.40 21.78
N LYS A 184 13.23 15.37 22.51
CA LYS A 184 12.50 14.10 22.73
C LYS A 184 12.17 13.39 21.39
N PRO A 185 13.17 13.00 20.59
CA PRO A 185 12.96 12.42 19.25
C PRO A 185 12.03 11.19 19.24
N GLY A 186 12.11 10.33 20.27
CA GLY A 186 11.20 9.19 20.43
C GLY A 186 9.75 9.52 20.82
N LYS A 187 9.39 10.80 20.93
CA LYS A 187 8.00 11.23 21.07
C LYS A 187 7.53 12.10 19.90
N LYS A 188 8.39 12.35 18.90
CA LYS A 188 8.10 13.22 17.77
C LYS A 188 7.96 12.41 16.49
N MET A 189 6.80 12.52 15.85
CA MET A 189 6.54 11.85 14.58
C MET A 189 7.28 12.55 13.44
N MET A 190 7.93 11.76 12.59
CA MET A 190 8.64 12.18 11.39
C MET A 190 7.79 11.87 10.15
N PHE A 191 7.51 10.60 9.92
CA PHE A 191 6.67 10.12 8.82
C PHE A 191 5.46 9.38 9.35
N ALA A 192 4.36 9.39 8.60
CA ALA A 192 3.20 8.55 8.92
C ALA A 192 2.44 8.11 7.66
N ASP A 193 1.55 7.13 7.82
CA ASP A 193 0.54 6.85 6.79
C ASP A 193 -0.25 8.13 6.51
N GLY A 194 -0.31 8.51 5.26
CA GLY A 194 -0.75 9.85 4.88
C GLY A 194 -1.45 9.92 3.54
N LEU A 195 -2.06 11.06 3.35
CA LEU A 195 -2.74 11.55 2.17
C LEU A 195 -2.17 12.95 1.95
N HIS A 196 -1.19 13.06 1.05
CA HIS A 196 -0.31 14.20 0.71
C HIS A 196 1.16 14.06 1.19
N ASP A 197 2.08 14.76 0.52
CA ASP A 197 3.51 14.76 0.83
C ASP A 197 3.85 15.24 2.25
N ARG A 198 2.95 15.97 2.88
CA ARG A 198 3.18 16.61 4.16
C ARG A 198 1.93 16.51 4.99
N LEU A 199 2.07 16.38 6.30
CA LEU A 199 0.98 16.13 7.22
C LEU A 199 0.86 17.32 8.18
N ALA A 200 -0.36 17.80 8.35
CA ALA A 200 -0.64 18.93 9.22
C ALA A 200 -1.52 18.47 10.39
N ARG A 201 -1.12 18.85 11.60
CA ARG A 201 -1.82 18.48 12.84
C ARG A 201 -3.29 18.89 12.80
N ASN A 202 -3.58 20.12 12.40
CA ASN A 202 -4.95 20.64 12.28
C ASN A 202 -5.78 20.02 11.14
N LYS A 203 -5.28 19.00 10.45
CA LYS A 203 -5.96 18.24 9.40
C LYS A 203 -6.12 16.76 9.75
N SER A 204 -5.66 16.34 10.92
CA SER A 204 -5.65 14.93 11.30
C SER A 204 -7.03 14.34 11.58
N ASP A 205 -8.03 15.20 11.85
CA ASP A 205 -9.43 14.85 12.09
C ASP A 205 -10.24 14.72 10.79
N MET A 206 -9.70 15.23 9.67
CA MET A 206 -10.36 15.25 8.35
C MET A 206 -10.26 13.91 7.59
N TYR A 207 -9.75 12.84 8.21
CA TYR A 207 -9.66 11.54 7.54
C TYR A 207 -11.04 10.90 7.36
N THR A 208 -11.46 10.77 6.09
CA THR A 208 -12.77 10.19 5.72
C THR A 208 -12.66 8.85 5.00
N HIS A 209 -11.73 7.98 5.41
CA HIS A 209 -11.49 6.68 4.76
C HIS A 209 -11.19 6.82 3.25
N GLU A 210 -10.44 7.87 2.90
CA GLU A 210 -9.99 8.12 1.52
C GLU A 210 -11.13 8.29 0.49
N THR A 211 -12.32 8.66 0.95
CA THR A 211 -13.45 9.07 0.08
C THR A 211 -13.31 10.51 -0.43
N MET A 212 -12.18 11.16 -0.15
CA MET A 212 -11.95 12.57 -0.41
C MET A 212 -11.73 12.80 -1.91
N THR A 213 -12.51 13.69 -2.53
CA THR A 213 -12.16 14.27 -3.82
C THR A 213 -10.83 15.02 -3.65
N ASN A 214 -9.79 14.59 -4.37
CA ASN A 214 -8.38 15.05 -4.28
C ASN A 214 -7.52 14.48 -3.14
N GLY A 215 -7.75 13.23 -2.74
CA GLY A 215 -6.72 12.44 -2.05
C GLY A 215 -6.25 13.00 -0.70
N GLY A 216 -7.06 13.85 -0.04
CA GLY A 216 -6.79 14.47 1.25
C GLY A 216 -5.63 15.47 1.22
N ASN A 217 -5.88 16.75 1.49
CA ASN A 217 -4.80 17.74 1.57
C ASN A 217 -4.20 17.78 2.98
N GLN A 218 -3.01 17.17 3.12
CA GLN A 218 -2.23 17.10 4.36
C GLN A 218 -2.81 16.25 5.49
N VAL A 219 -3.61 15.26 5.11
CA VAL A 219 -4.40 14.45 6.04
C VAL A 219 -3.60 13.21 6.44
N ILE A 220 -3.59 12.89 7.73
CA ILE A 220 -3.05 11.61 8.21
C ILE A 220 -4.06 10.49 7.95
N ALA A 221 -3.58 9.30 7.60
CA ALA A 221 -4.43 8.21 7.20
C ALA A 221 -4.49 7.10 8.24
N TYR A 222 -5.69 6.79 8.74
CA TYR A 222 -5.94 5.73 9.72
C TYR A 222 -6.35 4.41 9.03
N ARG A 223 -5.49 3.89 8.15
CA ARG A 223 -5.77 2.73 7.28
C ARG A 223 -5.73 1.38 7.99
N HIS A 224 -5.10 1.33 9.16
CA HIS A 224 -4.76 0.07 9.82
C HIS A 224 -5.62 -0.14 11.06
N ASP A 225 -6.90 -0.45 10.84
CA ASP A 225 -7.88 -0.70 11.90
C ASP A 225 -8.04 0.51 12.84
N GLY A 226 -8.34 1.68 12.24
CA GLY A 226 -8.49 2.94 12.98
C GLY A 226 -7.18 3.53 13.52
N ALA A 227 -6.04 3.00 13.11
CA ALA A 227 -4.71 3.51 13.48
C ALA A 227 -3.89 3.87 12.24
N THR A 228 -2.88 4.70 12.48
CA THR A 228 -1.85 5.10 11.52
C THR A 228 -0.51 4.53 11.97
N ASN A 229 0.31 4.06 11.06
CA ASN A 229 1.70 3.75 11.38
C ASN A 229 2.52 5.04 11.29
N VAL A 230 3.46 5.18 12.21
CA VAL A 230 4.28 6.36 12.38
C VAL A 230 5.73 5.94 12.57
N THR A 231 6.66 6.69 11.99
CA THR A 231 8.08 6.64 12.34
C THR A 231 8.45 7.91 13.09
N TYR A 232 9.24 7.73 14.14
CA TYR A 232 9.70 8.78 15.02
C TYR A 232 11.11 9.26 14.67
N TYR A 233 11.51 10.41 15.22
CA TYR A 233 12.83 11.02 14.96
C TYR A 233 14.01 10.30 15.62
N ASP A 234 13.79 9.30 16.47
CA ASP A 234 14.84 8.37 16.93
C ASP A 234 14.93 7.12 16.04
N GLY A 235 14.14 7.10 14.96
CA GLY A 235 14.06 6.05 13.98
C GLY A 235 13.11 4.91 14.32
N HIS A 236 12.51 4.81 15.52
CA HIS A 236 11.56 3.71 15.78
C HIS A 236 10.25 3.92 15.01
N ALA A 237 9.52 2.82 14.76
CA ALA A 237 8.21 2.86 14.13
C ALA A 237 7.19 2.21 15.05
N ALA A 238 6.00 2.77 15.13
CA ALA A 238 4.91 2.28 15.94
C ALA A 238 3.56 2.46 15.23
N ARG A 239 2.58 1.65 15.63
CA ARG A 239 1.19 1.83 15.27
C ARG A 239 0.53 2.73 16.30
N GLU A 240 -0.01 3.86 15.86
CA GLU A 240 -0.66 4.85 16.71
C GLU A 240 -2.17 4.90 16.45
N PRO A 241 -2.99 4.55 17.45
CA PRO A 241 -4.44 4.71 17.36
C PRO A 241 -4.82 6.17 17.11
N ARG A 242 -5.95 6.38 16.42
CA ARG A 242 -6.45 7.73 16.09
C ARG A 242 -6.51 8.67 17.29
N GLU A 243 -6.91 8.20 18.46
CA GLU A 243 -7.02 8.98 19.69
C GLU A 243 -5.69 9.61 20.17
N ASN A 244 -4.54 9.05 19.77
CA ASN A 244 -3.22 9.59 20.12
C ASN A 244 -2.74 10.66 19.14
N VAL A 245 -3.40 10.78 17.99
CA VAL A 245 -2.92 11.56 16.84
C VAL A 245 -3.90 12.66 16.47
N ASP A 246 -5.20 12.42 16.55
CA ASP A 246 -6.25 13.31 16.11
C ASP A 246 -6.28 14.61 16.92
N TRP A 247 -6.01 15.74 16.27
CA TRP A 247 -6.03 17.11 16.79
C TRP A 247 -7.23 17.41 17.68
N SER A 248 -8.44 17.03 17.27
CA SER A 248 -9.65 17.32 18.05
C SER A 248 -9.66 16.58 19.39
N ILE A 249 -9.02 15.40 19.44
CA ILE A 249 -8.93 14.54 20.61
C ILE A 249 -7.72 14.92 21.48
N VAL A 250 -6.53 15.07 20.89
CA VAL A 250 -5.27 15.35 21.63
C VAL A 250 -5.16 16.77 22.16
N GLN A 251 -5.99 17.71 21.72
CA GLN A 251 -6.05 19.04 22.35
C GLN A 251 -6.42 18.97 23.85
N VAL A 252 -7.17 17.94 24.24
CA VAL A 252 -7.58 17.73 25.63
C VAL A 252 -6.43 17.18 26.49
N ASP A 253 -5.49 16.44 25.88
CA ASP A 253 -4.33 15.87 26.56
C ASP A 253 -3.01 16.30 25.87
N PRO A 254 -2.41 17.42 26.33
CA PRO A 254 -1.16 17.93 25.77
C PRO A 254 0.04 16.98 25.92
N SER A 255 -0.03 15.96 26.80
CA SER A 255 1.06 15.00 26.99
C SER A 255 1.23 14.06 25.78
N LYS A 256 0.19 13.95 24.94
CA LYS A 256 0.14 13.17 23.70
C LYS A 256 0.56 13.95 22.45
N LEU A 257 1.17 15.13 22.61
CA LEU A 257 1.59 15.98 21.49
C LEU A 257 2.84 15.43 20.76
N MET A 258 2.59 14.47 19.86
CA MET A 258 3.60 13.91 18.98
C MET A 258 3.89 14.75 17.72
N TRP A 259 2.91 15.56 17.30
CA TRP A 259 2.99 16.42 16.12
C TRP A 259 3.94 17.61 16.26
N VAL A 260 3.89 18.28 17.42
CA VAL A 260 4.54 19.58 17.58
C VAL A 260 6.02 19.33 17.80
N LEU A 261 6.81 19.64 16.78
CA LEU A 261 8.26 19.74 16.93
C LEU A 261 8.53 20.96 17.82
N PRO A 262 9.32 20.82 18.89
CA PRO A 262 9.58 21.94 19.78
C PRO A 262 10.17 23.10 18.98
N GLN A 263 9.60 24.29 19.19
CA GLN A 263 10.25 25.54 18.82
C GLN A 263 11.10 25.97 20.01
N GLU A 264 12.37 26.26 19.69
CA GLU A 264 13.35 27.08 20.42
C GLU A 264 13.66 26.66 21.87
#